data_AF-X1S9W6-F1
#
_entry.id   AF-X1S9W6-F1
#
_cell.length_a   1.000
_cell.length_b   1.000
_cell.length_c   1.000
_cell.angle_alpha   90.00
_cell.angle_beta   90.00
_cell.angle_gamma   90.00
#
_symmetry.space_group_name_H-M   'P 1'
#
loop_
_entity.id
_entity.type
_entity.pdbx_description
1 polymer ?
#
loop_
_entity_poly.entity_id
_entity_poly.type
_entity_poly.pdbx_seq_one_letter_code
_entity_poly.pdbx_strand_id
1 'polypeptide(L)' 'LLANSITLTPGTLSVDIDEKNNDLYIHWINVTTLKPTTHHICSNFPQWIRRIAE' A
#
# COMPACT_ATOMS: atom_id res chain seq x y z
N LEU A 1 -6.48 3.74 7.76
CA LEU A 1 -7.32 3.34 6.60
C LEU A 1 -6.50 2.70 5.48
N LEU A 2 -5.41 3.32 5.04
CA LEU A 2 -4.61 2.86 3.88
C LEU A 2 -4.05 1.43 4.03
N ALA A 3 -3.41 1.11 5.15
CA ALA A 3 -2.83 -0.22 5.39
C ALA A 3 -3.87 -1.35 5.31
N ASN A 4 -5.07 -1.14 5.86
CA ASN A 4 -6.16 -2.12 5.82
C ASN A 4 -6.60 -2.39 4.38
N SER A 5 -6.73 -1.36 3.57
CA SER A 5 -7.13 -1.51 2.17
C SER A 5 -6.06 -2.17 1.31
N ILE A 6 -4.78 -1.97 1.62
CA ILE A 6 -3.68 -2.69 0.96
C ILE A 6 -3.71 -4.17 1.31
N THR A 7 -3.93 -4.54 2.58
CA THR A 7 -4.08 -5.95 2.97
C THR A 7 -5.26 -6.65 2.27
N LEU A 8 -6.32 -5.90 1.93
CA LEU A 8 -7.48 -6.43 1.22
C LEU A 8 -7.29 -6.52 -0.30
N THR A 9 -6.17 -6.01 -0.84
CA THR A 9 -5.84 -6.16 -2.26
C THR A 9 -5.23 -7.55 -2.50
N PRO A 10 -5.70 -8.33 -3.49
CA PRO A 10 -5.17 -9.67 -3.74
C PRO A 10 -3.66 -9.66 -3.98
N GLY A 11 -2.94 -10.50 -3.23
CA GLY A 11 -1.49 -10.67 -3.38
C GLY A 11 -0.63 -9.69 -2.58
N THR A 12 -1.22 -8.88 -1.69
CA THR A 12 -0.48 -7.95 -0.82
C THR A 12 -0.90 -8.09 0.65
N LEU A 13 0.04 -7.85 1.57
CA LEU A 13 -0.19 -7.87 3.02
C LEU A 13 0.61 -6.74 3.67
N SER A 14 -0.05 -5.86 4.44
CA SER A 14 0.65 -4.87 5.25
C SER A 14 1.35 -5.56 6.44
N VAL A 15 2.63 -5.26 6.64
CA VAL A 15 3.47 -5.89 7.67
C VAL A 15 3.64 -4.98 8.87
N ASP A 16 4.08 -3.74 8.63
CA ASP A 16 4.39 -2.79 9.69
C ASP A 16 4.29 -1.34 9.21
N ILE A 17 4.17 -0.41 10.15
CA ILE A 17 4.14 1.03 9.93
C ILE A 17 5.23 1.67 10.79
N ASP A 18 6.17 2.36 10.15
CA ASP A 18 7.11 3.22 10.86
C ASP A 18 6.54 4.64 10.91
N GLU A 19 5.92 5.00 12.03
CA GLU A 19 5.32 6.33 12.22
C GLU A 19 6.35 7.47 12.24
N LYS A 20 7.62 7.19 12.55
CA LYS A 20 8.66 8.23 12.61
C LYS A 20 9.06 8.70 11.21
N ASN A 21 9.21 7.75 10.30
CA ASN A 21 9.56 8.02 8.90
C ASN A 21 8.33 8.10 7.99
N ASN A 22 7.15 7.78 8.52
CA ASN A 22 5.88 7.69 7.80
C ASN A 22 5.92 6.65 6.66
N ASP A 23 6.59 5.52 6.92
CA ASP A 23 6.77 4.43 5.98
C ASP A 23 5.78 3.29 6.26
N LEU A 24 5.29 2.65 5.20
CA LEU A 24 4.43 1.48 5.26
C LEU A 24 5.11 0.30 4.56
N TYR A 25 5.40 -0.75 5.32
CA TYR A 25 6.01 -1.97 4.82
C TYR A 25 4.94 -2.96 4.35
N ILE A 26 5.07 -3.42 3.11
CA ILE A 26 4.08 -4.27 2.45
C ILE A 26 4.80 -5.50 1.89
N HIS A 27 4.31 -6.69 2.23
CA HIS A 27 4.70 -7.93 1.61
C HIS A 27 3.91 -8.13 0.31
N TRP A 28 4.60 -8.29 -0.82
CA TRP A 28 4.00 -8.45 -2.14
C TRP A 28 4.30 -9.85 -2.70
N ILE A 29 3.27 -10.64 -2.99
CA ILE A 29 3.39 -12.04 -3.38
C ILE A 29 3.71 -12.19 -4.87
N ASN A 30 3.01 -11.43 -5.74
CA ASN A 30 3.20 -11.51 -7.18
C ASN A 30 4.08 -10.36 -7.68
N VAL A 31 5.39 -10.49 -7.49
CA VAL A 31 6.35 -9.44 -7.87
C VAL A 31 6.56 -9.42 -9.38
N THR A 32 6.03 -8.38 -10.05
CA THR A 32 6.20 -8.18 -11.51
C THR A 32 7.39 -7.30 -11.87
N THR A 33 7.95 -6.58 -10.89
CA THR A 33 9.11 -5.70 -11.06
C THR A 33 9.84 -5.48 -9.74
N LEU A 34 11.17 -5.35 -9.78
CA LEU A 34 12.01 -5.04 -8.61
C LEU A 34 12.01 -3.55 -8.24
N LYS A 35 11.44 -2.69 -9.09
CA LYS A 35 11.27 -1.26 -8.83
C LYS A 35 9.79 -0.88 -8.98
N PRO A 36 8.92 -1.36 -8.08
CA PRO A 36 7.50 -1.09 -8.17
C PRO A 36 7.21 0.39 -7.86
N THR A 37 6.11 0.87 -8.42
CA THR A 37 5.46 2.11 -7.96
C THR A 37 4.22 1.74 -7.15
N THR A 38 3.68 2.68 -6.38
CA THR A 38 2.44 2.46 -5.58
C THR A 38 1.27 1.94 -6.43
N HIS A 39 1.19 2.34 -7.70
CA HIS A 39 0.17 1.87 -8.63
C HIS A 39 0.24 0.35 -8.88
N HIS A 40 1.42 -0.27 -8.81
CA HIS A 40 1.59 -1.71 -8.97
C HIS A 40 1.02 -2.50 -7.77
N ILE A 41 0.94 -1.87 -6.60
CA ILE A 41 0.50 -2.51 -5.36
C ILE A 41 -0.99 -2.25 -5.10
N CYS A 42 -1.42 -0.99 -5.20
CA CYS A 42 -2.77 -0.57 -4.80
C CYS A 42 -3.44 0.40 -5.80
N SER A 43 -2.94 0.47 -7.04
CA SER A 43 -3.45 1.33 -8.10
C SER A 43 -3.67 2.78 -7.61
N ASN A 44 -4.83 3.36 -7.88
CA ASN A 44 -5.19 4.75 -7.53
C ASN A 44 -5.84 4.89 -6.14
N PHE A 45 -5.78 3.85 -5.31
CA PHE A 45 -6.44 3.85 -4.01
C PHE A 45 -5.87 4.88 -3.02
N PRO A 46 -4.55 5.11 -2.92
CA PRO A 46 -4.00 6.14 -2.03
C PRO A 46 -4.54 7.55 -2.33
N GLN A 47 -4.76 7.86 -3.61
CA GLN A 47 -5.34 9.14 -4.05
C GLN A 47 -6.79 9.28 -3.60
N TRP A 48 -7.56 8.18 -3.66
CA TRP A 48 -8.94 8.14 -3.18
C TRP A 48 -9.03 8.33 -1.67
N ILE A 49 -8.18 7.65 -0.89
CA ILE A 49 -8.16 7.79 0.56
C ILE A 49 -7.83 9.22 1.00
N ARG A 50 -6.89 9.89 0.33
CA ARG A 50 -6.55 11.29 0.65
C ARG A 50 -7.75 12.23 0.54
N ARG A 51 -8.63 12.00 -0.44
CA ARG A 51 -9.85 12.81 -0.64
C ARG A 51 -10.94 12.58 0.42
N ILE A 52 -10.94 11.41 1.08
CA ILE A 52 -11.96 11.03 2.07
C ILE A 52 -11.49 11.34 3.50
N ALA A 53 -10.17 11.37 3.71
CA ALA A 53 -9.57 11.65 5.01
C ALA A 53 -9.25 13.15 5.24
N GLU A 54 -9.49 14.01 4.24
CA GLU A 54 -9.65 15.47 4.40
C GLU A 54 -11.03 15.80 4.99
#